data_AF-A0A6P4E1M5-F1
#
_entry.id   AF-A0A6P4E1M5-F1
#
_cell.length_a   1.000
_cell.length_b   1.000
_cell.length_c   1.000
_cell.angle_alpha   90.00
_cell.angle_beta   90.00
_cell.angle_gamma   90.00
#
_symmetry.space_group_name_H-M   'P 1'
#
loop_
_entity.id
_entity.type
_entity.pdbx_description
1 polymer ?
#
loop_
_entity_poly.entity_id
_entity_poly.type
_entity_poly.pdbx_seq_one_letter_code
_entity_poly.pdbx_strand_id
1 'polypeptide(L)' 'MQGLGLQSLKKNPALIPLYVCVGAGAIGAVYYMARLATRNPDVTWNRTSNPEPWQEYKDKQYKVN' A
#
# COMPACT_ATOMS: atom_id res chain seq x y z
N MET A 1 13.56 -24.19 -4.42
CA MET A 1 12.98 -24.15 -3.06
C MET A 1 11.62 -24.84 -3.11
N GLN A 2 11.44 -25.96 -2.40
CA GLN A 2 10.13 -26.62 -2.32
C GLN A 2 9.14 -25.70 -1.58
N GLY A 3 7.92 -25.57 -2.11
CA GLY A 3 6.85 -24.80 -1.45
C GLY A 3 6.48 -23.45 -2.10
N LEU A 4 7.38 -22.83 -2.87
CA LEU A 4 7.14 -21.51 -3.49
C LEU A 4 6.67 -21.57 -4.95
N GLY A 5 6.82 -22.71 -5.63
CA GLY A 5 6.40 -22.88 -7.02
C GLY A 5 4.92 -23.26 -7.15
N LEU A 6 4.28 -22.89 -8.26
CA LEU A 6 2.91 -23.28 -8.58
C LEU A 6 2.70 -24.80 -8.55
N GLN A 7 3.74 -25.57 -8.91
CA GLN A 7 3.76 -27.04 -8.82
C GLN A 7 3.62 -27.55 -7.36
N SER A 8 4.14 -26.80 -6.38
CA SER A 8 4.08 -27.15 -4.95
C SER A 8 2.71 -26.85 -4.34
N LEU A 9 2.05 -25.76 -4.79
CA LEU A 9 0.66 -25.46 -4.40
C LEU A 9 -0.32 -26.51 -4.92
N LYS A 10 -0.14 -27.01 -6.14
CA LYS A 10 -0.96 -28.12 -6.68
C LYS A 10 -0.73 -29.43 -5.93
N LYS A 11 0.50 -29.70 -5.49
CA LYS A 11 0.82 -30.90 -4.68
C LYS A 11 0.30 -30.82 -3.25
N ASN A 12 0.23 -29.62 -2.67
CA ASN A 12 -0.17 -29.40 -1.28
C ASN A 12 -1.23 -28.29 -1.19
N PRO A 13 -2.52 -28.60 -1.43
CA PRO A 13 -3.58 -27.59 -1.45
C PRO A 13 -3.79 -26.88 -0.11
N ALA A 14 -3.34 -27.50 1.00
CA ALA A 14 -3.37 -26.89 2.33
C ALA A 14 -2.54 -25.59 2.46
N LEU A 15 -1.58 -25.35 1.54
CA LEU A 15 -0.80 -24.11 1.55
C LEU A 15 -1.57 -22.91 0.95
N ILE A 16 -2.64 -23.15 0.18
CA ILE A 16 -3.45 -22.09 -0.45
C ILE A 16 -4.01 -21.11 0.59
N PRO A 17 -4.76 -21.54 1.63
CA PRO A 17 -5.31 -20.61 2.62
C PRO A 17 -4.23 -19.84 3.38
N LEU A 18 -3.08 -20.46 3.65
CA LEU A 18 -1.94 -19.79 4.28
C LEU A 18 -1.44 -18.62 3.44
N TYR A 19 -1.18 -18.86 2.14
CA TYR A 19 -0.73 -17.80 1.23
C TYR A 19 -1.78 -16.73 0.99
N VAL A 20 -3.07 -17.08 1.03
CA VAL A 20 -4.14 -16.09 0.92
C VAL A 20 -4.14 -15.14 2.12
N CYS A 21 -4.05 -15.64 3.35
CA CYS A 21 -4.00 -14.80 4.54
C CYS A 21 -2.75 -13.89 4.56
N VAL A 22 -1.58 -14.45 4.24
CA VAL A 22 -0.32 -13.69 4.19
C VAL A 22 -0.36 -12.66 3.05
N GLY A 23 -0.82 -13.05 1.87
CA GLY A 23 -0.96 -12.17 0.71
C GLY A 23 -1.95 -11.05 0.95
N ALA A 24 -3.09 -11.33 1.57
CA ALA A 24 -4.07 -10.32 1.96
C ALA A 24 -3.47 -9.31 2.95
N GLY A 25 -2.71 -9.77 3.95
CA GLY A 25 -2.01 -8.90 4.89
C GLY A 25 -0.97 -8.00 4.22
N ALA A 26 -0.15 -8.57 3.33
CA ALA A 26 0.86 -7.83 2.59
C ALA A 26 0.23 -6.77 1.66
N ILE A 27 -0.82 -7.14 0.92
CA ILE A 27 -1.57 -6.21 0.06
C ILE A 27 -2.20 -5.09 0.90
N GLY A 28 -2.82 -5.43 2.04
CA GLY A 28 -3.42 -4.45 2.95
C GLY A 28 -2.40 -3.45 3.50
N ALA A 29 -1.21 -3.93 3.88
CA ALA A 29 -0.12 -3.08 4.36
C ALA A 29 0.37 -2.12 3.27
N VAL A 30 0.66 -2.63 2.08
CA VAL A 30 1.09 -1.80 0.94
C VAL A 30 0.01 -0.81 0.55
N TYR A 31 -1.26 -1.24 0.50
CA TYR A 31 -2.39 -0.37 0.21
C TYR A 31 -2.51 0.77 1.22
N TYR A 32 -2.43 0.47 2.52
CA TYR A 32 -2.55 1.49 3.55
C TYR A 32 -1.37 2.47 3.51
N MET A 33 -0.14 1.96 3.31
CA MET A 33 1.04 2.80 3.10
C MET A 33 0.88 3.71 1.87
N ALA A 34 0.43 3.19 0.73
CA ALA A 34 0.21 3.98 -0.47
C ALA A 34 -0.87 5.05 -0.25
N ARG A 35 -1.96 4.70 0.44
CA ARG A 35 -3.01 5.65 0.83
C ARG A 35 -2.46 6.77 1.71
N LEU A 36 -1.65 6.44 2.72
CA LEU A 36 -1.02 7.44 3.57
C LEU A 36 -0.06 8.33 2.77
N ALA A 37 0.79 7.73 1.95
CA ALA A 37 1.79 8.47 1.23
C ALA A 37 1.20 9.43 0.18
N THR A 38 0.03 9.12 -0.39
CA THR A 38 -0.61 9.95 -1.43
C THR A 38 -1.66 10.92 -0.90
N ARG A 39 -2.31 10.62 0.23
CA ARG A 39 -3.42 11.44 0.75
C ARG A 39 -3.07 12.24 2.01
N ASN A 40 -1.92 12.01 2.63
CA ASN A 40 -1.52 12.75 3.82
C ASN A 40 -0.96 14.14 3.42
N PRO A 41 -1.47 15.26 3.94
CA PRO A 41 -0.98 16.61 3.62
C PRO A 41 0.49 16.84 3.99
N ASP A 42 1.03 16.08 4.95
CA ASP A 42 2.44 16.18 5.36
C ASP A 42 3.41 15.57 4.35
N VAL A 43 2.92 14.86 3.33
CA VAL A 43 3.75 14.15 2.34
C VAL A 43 3.65 14.85 0.99
N THR A 44 4.77 15.40 0.53
CA THR A 44 4.90 16.01 -0.80
C THR A 44 5.76 15.15 -1.72
N TRP A 45 5.22 14.79 -2.88
CA TRP A 45 5.94 14.11 -3.97
C TRP A 45 6.49 15.08 -5.02
N ASN A 46 5.87 16.26 -5.16
CA ASN A 46 6.26 17.26 -6.13
C ASN A 46 7.30 18.23 -5.52
N ARG A 47 8.58 17.97 -5.79
CA ARG A 47 9.69 18.78 -5.26
C ARG A 47 10.11 19.94 -6.17
N THR A 48 9.64 19.97 -7.43
CA THR A 48 10.17 20.89 -8.46
C THR A 48 9.13 21.89 -8.94
N SER A 49 7.86 21.48 -9.07
CA SER A 49 6.78 22.34 -9.58
C SER A 49 5.93 22.98 -8.47
N ASN A 50 6.24 22.72 -7.19
CA ASN A 50 5.59 23.36 -6.05
C ASN A 50 6.65 23.99 -5.13
N PRO A 51 7.00 25.28 -5.32
CA PRO A 51 8.03 25.96 -4.53
C PRO A 51 7.64 26.17 -3.06
N GLU A 52 6.34 26.11 -2.71
CA GLU A 52 5.86 26.23 -1.33
C GLU A 52 4.94 25.05 -0.92
N PRO A 53 5.48 23.84 -0.72
CA PRO A 53 4.67 22.64 -0.47
C PRO A 53 3.79 22.71 0.77
N TRP A 54 4.24 23.44 1.80
CA TRP A 54 3.48 23.64 3.04
C TRP A 54 2.19 24.46 2.85
N GLN A 55 2.03 25.18 1.73
CA GLN A 55 0.81 25.92 1.41
C GLN A 55 -0.25 25.07 0.71
N GLU A 56 0.06 23.83 0.30
CA GLU A 56 -0.81 23.04 -0.60
C GLU A 56 -2.21 22.72 -0.03
N TYR A 57 -2.33 22.75 1.30
CA TYR A 57 -3.57 22.53 2.04
C TYR A 57 -4.11 23.77 2.76
N LYS A 58 -3.57 24.98 2.52
CA LYS A 58 -4.01 26.21 3.20
C LYS A 58 -5.52 26.46 3.09
N ASP A 59 -6.08 26.25 1.90
CA ASP A 59 -7.50 26.48 1.60
C ASP A 59 -8.30 25.18 1.39
N LYS A 60 -7.71 24.00 1.70
CA LYS A 60 -8.34 22.69 1.49
C LYS A 60 -8.62 21.98 2.82
N GLN A 61 -9.80 21.39 2.95
CA GLN A 61 -10.11 20.51 4.08
C GLN A 61 -9.44 19.13 3.87
N TYR A 62 -8.65 18.68 4.84
CA TYR A 62 -7.95 17.39 4.76
C TYR A 62 -8.79 16.21 5.27
N LYS A 63 -9.76 16.46 6.15
CA LYS A 63 -10.68 15.42 6.64
C LYS A 63 -11.78 15.19 5.61
N VAL A 64 -11.98 13.93 5.25
CA VAL A 64 -13.18 13.50 4.55
C VAL A 64 -14.27 13.38 5.61
N ASN A 65 -15.35 14.17 5.49
CA ASN A 65 -16.53 14.08 6.36
C ASN A 65 -17.23 12.73 6.24
#